data_AF-A0A9D5VY79-F1
#
_entry.id   AF-A0A9D5VY79-F1
#
_cell.length_a   1.000
_cell.length_b   1.000
_cell.length_c   1.000
_cell.angle_alpha   90.00
_cell.angle_beta   90.00
_cell.angle_gamma   90.00
#
_symmetry.space_group_name_H-M   'P 1'
#
loop_
_entity.id
_entity.type
_entity.pdbx_description
1 polymer ?
#
loop_
_entity_poly.entity_id
_entity_poly.type
_entity_poly.pdbx_seq_one_letter_code
_entity_poly.pdbx_strand_id
1 'polypeptide(L)' 'MTAITKDSIIGTVIKENPDSKKVIEKYFGNGCFTCPGINMESISFGSMMHNIDPQKVVEEINSILNS' A
#
# COMPACT_ATOMS: atom_id res chain seq x y z
N MET A 1 -6.14 -0.34 -16.55
CA MET A 1 -5.56 -0.04 -15.22
C MET A 1 -4.53 -1.10 -14.93
N THR A 2 -3.32 -0.72 -14.50
CA THR A 2 -2.29 -1.69 -14.11
C THR A 2 -2.68 -2.29 -12.77
N ALA A 3 -2.79 -3.61 -12.70
CA ALA A 3 -3.09 -4.28 -11.43
C ALA A 3 -1.97 -3.99 -10.42
N ILE A 4 -2.33 -3.54 -9.22
CA ILE A 4 -1.38 -3.37 -8.13
C ILE A 4 -0.99 -4.76 -7.63
N THR A 5 0.29 -4.95 -7.36
CA THR A 5 0.84 -6.21 -6.83
C THR A 5 1.59 -5.96 -5.52
N LYS A 6 1.90 -7.02 -4.78
CA LYS A 6 2.67 -6.92 -3.52
C LYS A 6 4.07 -6.32 -3.72
N ASP A 7 4.61 -6.38 -4.94
CA ASP A 7 5.93 -5.85 -5.27
C ASP A 7 5.86 -4.38 -5.74
N SER A 8 4.65 -3.82 -5.83
CA SER A 8 4.45 -2.41 -6.16
C SER A 8 4.96 -1.51 -5.03
N ILE A 9 5.61 -0.41 -5.42
CA ILE A 9 6.16 0.58 -4.48
C ILE A 9 5.02 1.43 -3.91
N ILE A 10 4.89 1.47 -2.59
CA ILE A 10 3.78 2.14 -1.88
C ILE A 10 3.70 3.62 -2.30
N GLY A 11 4.82 4.33 -2.36
CA GLY A 11 4.86 5.72 -2.83
C GLY A 11 4.32 5.92 -4.26
N THR A 12 4.65 5.01 -5.18
CA THR A 12 4.12 5.04 -6.55
C THR A 12 2.62 4.75 -6.56
N VAL A 13 2.17 3.74 -5.80
CA VAL A 13 0.73 3.40 -5.71
C VAL A 13 -0.09 4.56 -5.18
N ILE A 14 0.37 5.25 -4.13
CA ILE A 14 -0.30 6.43 -3.57
C ILE A 14 -0.30 7.60 -4.56
N LYS A 15 0.82 7.81 -5.28
CA LYS A 15 0.96 8.89 -6.26
C LYS A 15 0.02 8.69 -7.45
N GLU A 16 -0.08 7.47 -7.96
CA GLU A 16 -0.97 7.13 -9.07
C GLU A 16 -2.43 7.05 -8.62
N ASN A 17 -2.67 6.63 -7.38
CA ASN A 17 -3.99 6.37 -6.83
C ASN A 17 -4.10 6.95 -5.41
N PRO A 18 -4.45 8.24 -5.24
CA PRO A 18 -4.51 8.89 -3.94
C PRO A 18 -5.47 8.22 -2.94
N ASP A 19 -6.52 7.54 -3.42
CA ASP A 19 -7.47 6.80 -2.57
C ASP A 19 -6.86 5.58 -1.89
N SER A 20 -5.80 4.99 -2.48
CA SER A 20 -5.05 3.88 -1.85
C SER A 20 -4.42 4.28 -0.52
N LYS A 21 -4.18 5.59 -0.29
CA LYS A 21 -3.66 6.12 0.96
C LYS A 21 -4.50 5.67 2.16
N LYS A 22 -5.83 5.64 2.05
CA LYS A 22 -6.73 5.22 3.13
C LYS A 22 -6.54 3.73 3.47
N VAL A 23 -6.32 2.90 2.46
CA VAL A 23 -6.07 1.46 2.64
C VAL A 23 -4.71 1.24 3.29
N ILE A 24 -3.68 1.91 2.81
CA ILE A 24 -2.32 1.88 3.37
C ILE A 24 -2.34 2.33 4.84
N GLU A 25 -3.04 3.41 5.16
CA GLU A 25 -3.18 3.92 6.54
C GLU A 25 -3.94 2.94 7.45
N LYS A 26 -5.01 2.30 6.93
CA LYS A 26 -5.80 1.30 7.65
C LYS A 26 -4.96 0.09 8.05
N TYR A 27 -4.06 -0.37 7.17
CA TYR A 27 -3.21 -1.53 7.43
C TYR A 27 -1.94 -1.13 8.20
N PHE A 28 -1.13 -0.21 7.70
CA PHE A 28 0.17 0.12 8.30
C PHE A 28 0.09 1.16 9.44
N GLY A 29 -1.08 1.74 9.68
CA GLY A 29 -1.34 2.72 10.71
C GLY A 29 -1.01 4.17 10.31
N ASN A 30 -1.54 5.12 11.07
CA ASN A 30 -1.38 6.57 10.82
C ASN A 30 0.08 7.06 10.86
N GLY A 31 0.97 6.32 11.54
CA GLY A 31 2.41 6.62 11.60
C GLY A 31 3.19 6.18 10.35
N CYS A 32 2.61 5.37 9.47
CA CYS A 32 3.32 4.80 8.33
C CYS A 32 3.90 5.88 7.41
N PHE A 33 3.18 6.99 7.19
CA PHE A 33 3.64 8.10 6.34
C PHE A 33 4.79 8.90 6.94
N THR A 34 5.13 8.67 8.22
CA THR A 34 6.29 9.31 8.87
C THR A 34 7.58 8.53 8.64
N CYS A 35 7.50 7.29 8.14
CA CYS A 35 8.68 6.51 7.78
C CYS A 35 9.27 7.07 6.47
N PRO A 36 10.55 7.49 6.44
CA PRO A 36 11.19 7.94 5.20
C PRO A 36 11.21 6.85 4.12
N GLY A 37 11.13 5.58 4.52
CA GLY A 37 11.10 4.41 3.64
C GLY A 37 9.81 4.23 2.84
N ILE A 38 8.66 4.75 3.30
CA ILE A 38 7.36 4.38 2.71
C ILE A 38 7.25 4.73 1.22
N ASN A 39 7.96 5.77 0.77
CA ASN A 39 7.94 6.17 -0.63
C ASN A 39 8.79 5.28 -1.55
N MET A 40 9.67 4.45 -0.97
CA MET A 40 10.58 3.55 -1.69
C MET A 40 10.38 2.06 -1.34
N GLU A 41 9.54 1.75 -0.35
CA GLU A 41 9.25 0.38 0.06
C GLU A 41 8.13 -0.26 -0.77
N SER A 42 8.22 -1.57 -0.98
CA SER A 42 7.14 -2.36 -1.57
C SER A 42 6.02 -2.62 -0.56
N ILE A 43 4.81 -2.90 -1.05
CA ILE A 43 3.68 -3.32 -0.21
C ILE A 43 4.06 -4.57 0.60
N SER A 44 4.78 -5.52 0.00
CA SER A 44 5.27 -6.74 0.67
C SER A 44 6.19 -6.43 1.85
N PHE A 45 7.12 -5.51 1.67
CA PHE A 45 8.06 -5.12 2.73
C PHE A 45 7.34 -4.37 3.87
N GLY A 46 6.51 -3.38 3.54
CA GLY A 46 5.70 -2.67 4.54
C GLY A 46 4.80 -3.62 5.32
N SER A 47 4.19 -4.60 4.63
CA SER A 47 3.36 -5.61 5.28
C SER A 47 4.17 -6.53 6.20
N MET A 48 5.37 -6.94 5.79
CA MET A 48 6.28 -7.72 6.64
C MET A 48 6.67 -6.95 7.91
N MET A 49 7.04 -5.68 7.78
CA MET A 49 7.45 -4.83 8.92
C MET A 49 6.32 -4.61 9.95
N HIS A 50 5.07 -4.64 9.49
CA HIS A 50 3.88 -4.43 10.32
C HIS A 50 3.15 -5.75 10.65
N ASN A 51 3.71 -6.91 10.29
CA ASN A 51 3.13 -8.24 10.49
C ASN A 51 1.71 -8.38 9.90
N ILE A 52 1.54 -7.87 8.68
CA ILE A 52 0.30 -7.84 7.90
C ILE A 52 0.46 -8.76 6.68
N ASP A 53 -0.66 -9.31 6.23
CA ASP A 53 -0.72 -10.05 4.98
C ASP A 53 -0.73 -9.08 3.78
N PRO A 54 0.33 -9.04 2.95
CA PRO A 54 0.39 -8.14 1.81
C PRO A 54 -0.70 -8.41 0.77
N GLN A 55 -1.23 -9.63 0.72
CA GLN A 55 -2.26 -10.00 -0.23
C GLN A 55 -3.57 -9.25 0.06
N LYS A 56 -3.92 -9.10 1.34
CA LYS A 56 -5.11 -8.33 1.77
C LYS A 56 -5.01 -6.85 1.39
N VAL A 57 -3.82 -6.26 1.55
CA VAL A 57 -3.57 -4.86 1.19
C VAL A 57 -3.77 -4.67 -0.32
N VAL A 58 -3.19 -5.55 -1.13
CA VAL A 58 -3.29 -5.51 -2.59
C VAL A 58 -4.71 -5.73 -3.08
N GLU A 59 -5.45 -6.68 -2.49
CA GLU A 59 -6.85 -6.96 -2.85
C GLU A 59 -7.76 -5.77 -2.55
N GLU A 60 -7.59 -5.13 -1.40
CA GLU A 60 -8.39 -3.96 -1.03
C GLU A 60 -8.05 -2.75 -1.91
N ILE A 61 -6.77 -2.53 -2.23
CA ILE A 61 -6.35 -1.51 -3.19
C ILE A 61 -6.93 -1.80 -4.58
N ASN A 62 -6.83 -3.01 -5.10
CA ASN A 62 -7.40 -3.33 -6.41
C ASN A 62 -8.93 -3.21 -6.41
N SER A 63 -9.60 -3.49 -5.28
CA SER A 63 -11.05 -3.35 -5.16
C SER A 63 -11.50 -1.90 -5.30
N ILE A 64 -10.78 -0.94 -4.70
CA ILE A 64 -11.08 0.49 -4.86
C ILE A 64 -10.75 1.03 -6.26
N LEU A 65 -9.81 0.40 -6.99
CA LEU A 65 -9.45 0.81 -8.35
C LEU A 65 -10.46 0.33 -9.41
N ASN A 66 -11.15 -0.78 -9.14
CA ASN A 66 -12.14 -1.36 -10.04
C ASN A 66 -13.59 -0.98 -9.67
N SER A 67 -13.78 -0.07 -8.71
CA SER A 67 -15.09 0.46 -8.27
C SER A 67 -15.38 1.81 -8.91
#